data_AF-A0A2J6N1P7-F1
#
_entry.id   AF-A0A2J6N1P7-F1
#
_cell.length_a   1.000
_cell.length_b   1.000
_cell.length_c   1.000
_cell.angle_alpha   90.00
_cell.angle_beta   90.00
_cell.angle_gamma   90.00
#
_symmetry.space_group_name_H-M   'P 1'
#
loop_
_entity.id
_entity.type
_entity.pdbx_description
1 polymer ?
#
loop_
_entity_poly.entity_id
_entity_poly.type
_entity_poly.pdbx_seq_one_letter_code
_entity_poly.pdbx_strand_id
1 'polypeptide(L)'
;MSGAEKRQSLPTLDVAEPLVSVTDVKHYVYCSRLVYFDRVLHAQPVFGSQQEESQELHVEYVRKELRRKDAVYYSPEFVGAEKLLFVPLVSKGLQLQGVVD
;
A
#
# COMPACT_ATOMS: atom_id res chain seq x y z
N MET A 1 -10.94 -15.78 -40.72
CA MET A 1 -9.92 -14.72 -40.85
C MET A 1 -10.53 -13.46 -40.27
N SER A 2 -9.98 -12.72 -39.30
CA SER A 2 -8.70 -12.78 -38.61
C SER A 2 -8.95 -12.42 -37.14
N GLY A 3 -8.54 -13.28 -36.21
CA GLY A 3 -8.41 -12.90 -34.80
C GLY A 3 -7.17 -12.03 -34.68
N ALA A 4 -7.36 -10.74 -34.42
CA ALA A 4 -6.27 -9.87 -34.01
C ALA A 4 -5.96 -10.20 -32.54
N GLU A 5 -5.06 -11.17 -32.33
CA GLU A 5 -4.40 -11.35 -31.04
C GLU A 5 -3.72 -10.03 -30.67
N LYS A 6 -4.33 -9.28 -29.74
CA LYS A 6 -3.62 -8.23 -29.04
C LYS A 6 -2.49 -8.92 -28.29
N ARG A 7 -1.28 -8.89 -28.87
CA ARG A 7 -0.03 -9.05 -28.13
C ARG A 7 -0.10 -8.05 -26.98
N GLN A 8 -0.43 -8.53 -25.79
CA GLN A 8 -0.16 -7.81 -24.56
C GLN A 8 1.35 -7.67 -24.53
N SER A 9 1.86 -6.49 -24.91
CA SER A 9 3.23 -6.13 -24.64
C SER A 9 3.37 -6.23 -23.14
N LEU A 10 4.07 -7.27 -22.68
CA LEU A 10 4.62 -7.26 -21.32
C LEU A 10 5.35 -5.92 -21.20
N PRO A 11 5.00 -5.06 -20.24
CA PRO A 11 5.77 -3.87 -20.04
C PRO A 11 7.14 -4.38 -19.57
N THR A 12 8.11 -4.37 -20.48
CA THR A 12 9.52 -4.29 -20.11
C THR A 12 9.61 -2.99 -19.34
N LEU A 13 9.38 -3.08 -18.02
CA LEU A 13 9.39 -1.95 -17.11
C LEU A 13 10.80 -1.38 -17.19
N ASP A 14 10.80 -0.13 -17.61
CA ASP A 14 11.90 0.81 -17.68
C ASP A 14 12.86 0.67 -16.48
N VAL A 15 14.17 0.84 -16.71
CA VAL A 15 15.24 0.78 -15.71
C VAL A 15 15.26 2.07 -14.85
N ALA A 16 14.08 2.64 -14.60
CA ALA A 16 13.90 3.62 -13.54
C ALA A 16 13.69 2.82 -12.26
N GLU A 17 14.64 2.88 -11.33
CA GLU A 17 14.54 2.18 -10.04
C GLU A 17 13.15 2.45 -9.43
N PRO A 18 12.25 1.45 -9.42
CA PRO A 18 10.88 1.69 -8.98
C PRO A 18 10.93 2.06 -7.51
N LEU A 19 10.30 3.18 -7.15
CA LEU A 19 10.20 3.63 -5.75
C LEU A 19 9.85 2.44 -4.85
N VAL A 20 10.69 2.21 -3.84
CA VAL A 20 10.54 1.09 -2.91
C VAL A 20 9.44 1.46 -1.92
N SER A 21 8.47 0.57 -1.70
CA SER A 21 7.45 0.86 -0.69
C SER A 21 8.03 0.66 0.70
N VAL A 22 7.54 1.42 1.68
CA VAL A 22 7.90 1.19 3.09
C VAL A 22 7.56 -0.25 3.55
N THR A 23 6.55 -0.87 2.92
CA THR A 23 6.20 -2.28 3.12
C THR A 23 7.27 -3.22 2.58
N ASP A 24 7.90 -2.90 1.45
CA ASP A 24 9.02 -3.69 0.93
C ASP A 24 10.23 -3.61 1.85
N VAL A 25 10.50 -2.45 2.46
CA VAL A 25 11.59 -2.33 3.44
C VAL A 25 11.33 -3.25 4.64
N LYS A 26 10.11 -3.19 5.19
CA LYS A 26 9.67 -4.11 6.24
C LYS A 26 9.88 -5.56 5.79
N HIS A 27 9.30 -5.94 4.65
CA HIS A 27 9.41 -7.31 4.14
C HIS A 27 10.86 -7.72 3.89
N TYR A 28 11.71 -6.84 3.39
CA TYR A 28 13.12 -7.14 3.17
C TYR A 28 13.87 -7.45 4.46
N VAL A 29 13.62 -6.65 5.51
CA VAL A 29 14.21 -6.83 6.85
C VAL A 29 13.76 -8.15 7.48
N TYR A 30 12.48 -8.51 7.38
CA TYR A 30 11.96 -9.75 7.99
C TYR A 30 12.17 -11.00 7.12
N CYS A 31 11.98 -10.90 5.81
CA CYS A 31 12.15 -11.98 4.83
C CYS A 31 12.31 -11.44 3.39
N SER A 32 13.54 -11.23 2.95
CA SER A 32 13.88 -10.71 1.62
C SER A 32 13.31 -11.52 0.44
N ARG A 33 13.01 -12.82 0.64
CA ARG A 33 12.36 -13.64 -0.38
C ARG A 33 10.96 -13.13 -0.74
N LEU A 34 10.23 -12.54 0.20
CA LEU A 34 8.90 -11.97 -0.09
C LEU A 34 9.00 -10.87 -1.16
N VAL A 35 9.97 -9.97 -1.01
CA VAL A 35 10.21 -8.89 -1.99
C VAL A 35 10.62 -9.47 -3.34
N TYR A 36 11.43 -10.54 -3.37
CA TYR A 36 11.80 -11.19 -4.63
C TYR A 36 10.59 -11.83 -5.33
N PHE A 37 9.77 -12.60 -4.61
CA PHE A 37 8.59 -13.23 -5.17
C PHE A 37 7.58 -12.20 -5.71
N ASP A 38 7.39 -11.10 -4.99
CA ASP A 38 6.47 -10.03 -5.38
C ASP A 38 7.02 -9.16 -6.53
N ARG A 39 8.22 -8.59 -6.35
CA ARG A 39 8.78 -7.59 -7.29
C ARG A 39 9.45 -8.19 -8.53
N VAL A 40 10.02 -9.40 -8.43
CA VAL A 40 10.77 -10.02 -9.54
C VAL A 40 9.96 -11.12 -10.22
N LEU A 41 9.35 -12.02 -9.43
CA LEU A 41 8.57 -13.11 -9.99
C LEU A 41 7.10 -12.77 -10.21
N HIS A 42 6.64 -11.61 -9.74
CA HIS A 42 5.24 -11.17 -9.83
C HIS A 42 4.24 -12.22 -9.32
N ALA A 43 4.65 -12.98 -8.31
CA ALA A 43 3.82 -13.98 -7.67
C ALA A 43 2.68 -13.27 -6.92
N GLN A 44 1.46 -13.79 -7.06
CA GLN A 44 0.32 -13.24 -6.33
C GLN A 44 0.45 -13.58 -4.85
N PRO A 45 0.32 -12.60 -3.93
CA PRO A 45 0.36 -12.86 -2.50
C PRO A 45 -0.83 -13.73 -2.11
N VAL A 46 -0.55 -14.76 -1.29
CA VAL A 46 -1.59 -15.60 -0.69
C VAL A 46 -1.77 -15.13 0.75
N PHE A 47 -2.94 -14.61 1.05
CA PHE A 47 -3.27 -14.11 2.39
C PHE A 47 -3.84 -15.23 3.25
N GLY A 48 -3.47 -15.24 4.53
CA GLY A 48 -4.12 -16.07 5.54
C GLY A 48 -5.33 -15.37 6.14
N SER A 49 -6.15 -16.12 6.87
CA SER A 49 -7.37 -15.60 7.53
C SER A 49 -7.12 -14.37 8.40
N GLN A 50 -6.00 -14.32 9.12
CA GLN A 50 -5.64 -13.16 9.94
C GLN A 50 -5.41 -11.88 9.13
N GLN A 51 -4.86 -12.00 7.92
CA GLN A 51 -4.60 -10.84 7.06
C GLN A 51 -5.90 -10.34 6.42
N GLU A 52 -6.80 -11.24 6.04
CA GLU A 52 -8.13 -10.90 5.53
C GLU A 52 -8.96 -10.19 6.61
N GLU A 53 -9.03 -10.76 7.81
CA GLU A 53 -9.72 -10.15 8.96
C GLU A 53 -9.14 -8.76 9.29
N SER A 54 -7.81 -8.62 9.27
CA SER A 54 -7.16 -7.32 9.50
C SER A 54 -7.52 -6.28 8.45
N GLN A 55 -7.73 -6.66 7.19
CA GLN A 55 -8.19 -5.74 6.14
C GLN A 55 -9.63 -5.29 6.38
N GLU A 56 -10.52 -6.23 6.75
CA GLU A 56 -11.92 -5.91 7.07
C GLU A 56 -12.03 -4.97 8.28
N LEU A 57 -11.24 -5.25 9.33
CA LEU A 57 -11.17 -4.41 10.52
C LEU A 57 -10.69 -2.99 10.19
N HIS A 58 -9.66 -2.84 9.35
CA HIS A 58 -9.19 -1.53 8.89
C HIS A 58 -10.32 -0.72 8.24
N VAL A 59 -11.02 -1.33 7.28
CA VAL A 59 -12.16 -0.70 6.59
C VAL A 59 -13.24 -0.28 7.59
N GLU A 60 -13.54 -1.12 8.58
CA GLU A 60 -14.51 -0.80 9.62
C GLU A 60 -14.04 0.36 10.51
N TYR A 61 -12.75 0.40 10.89
CA TYR A 61 -12.15 1.48 11.67
C TYR A 61 -12.25 2.80 10.93
N VAL A 62 -11.86 2.84 9.65
CA VAL A 62 -11.96 4.04 8.83
C VAL A 62 -13.40 4.53 8.74
N ARG A 63 -14.36 3.62 8.52
CA ARG A 63 -15.79 3.97 8.50
C ARG A 63 -16.29 4.52 9.84
N LYS A 64 -15.82 3.96 10.96
CA LYS A 64 -16.14 4.48 12.30
C LYS A 64 -15.53 5.87 12.51
N GLU A 65 -14.30 6.10 12.05
CA GLU A 65 -13.57 7.34 12.25
C GLU A 65 -14.12 8.51 11.42
N LEU A 66 -14.54 8.25 10.18
CA LEU A 66 -15.16 9.26 9.31
C LEU A 66 -16.51 9.76 9.83
N ARG A 67 -17.23 8.98 10.63
CA ARG A 67 -18.49 9.41 11.25
C ARG A 67 -18.29 10.34 12.45
N ARG A 68 -17.07 10.44 12.97
CA ARG A 68 -16.76 11.26 14.14
C ARG A 68 -16.38 12.66 13.69
N LYS A 69 -16.98 13.66 14.33
CA LYS A 69 -16.71 15.08 14.07
C LYS A 69 -15.25 15.44 14.36
N ASP A 70 -14.70 14.92 15.44
CA ASP A 70 -13.33 15.14 15.86
C ASP A 70 -12.56 13.80 15.86
N ALA A 71 -11.23 13.86 15.80
CA ALA A 71 -10.40 12.66 15.93
C ALA A 71 -10.40 12.16 17.38
N VAL A 72 -10.28 10.85 17.60
CA VAL A 72 -10.25 10.25 18.96
C VAL A 72 -9.02 10.67 19.76
N TYR A 73 -7.97 11.15 19.08
CA TYR A 73 -6.73 11.52 19.73
C TYR A 73 -6.99 12.65 20.74
N TYR A 74 -6.82 12.32 22.02
CA TYR A 74 -7.06 13.16 23.20
C TYR A 74 -6.13 14.39 23.31
N SER A 75 -5.71 14.99 22.19
CA SER A 75 -4.98 16.25 22.20
C SER A 75 -5.94 17.39 21.83
N PRO A 76 -6.06 18.43 22.68
CA PRO A 76 -6.81 19.65 22.36
C PRO A 76 -6.37 20.32 21.05
N GLU A 77 -5.15 20.06 20.59
CA GLU A 77 -4.57 20.63 19.37
C GLU A 77 -5.26 20.13 18.09
N PHE A 78 -5.99 19.01 18.15
CA PHE A 78 -6.65 18.41 16.97
C PHE A 78 -8.16 18.67 16.89
N VAL A 79 -8.71 19.54 17.76
CA VAL A 79 -10.13 19.93 17.69
C VAL A 79 -10.40 20.65 16.37
N GLY A 80 -11.36 20.13 15.58
CA GLY A 80 -11.68 20.67 14.26
C GLY A 80 -10.62 20.43 13.18
N ALA A 81 -9.62 19.58 13.42
CA ALA A 81 -8.62 19.23 12.42
C ALA A 81 -9.23 18.46 11.23
N GLU A 82 -8.65 18.65 10.05
CA GLU A 82 -9.01 17.88 8.86
C GLU A 82 -8.50 16.43 8.98
N LYS A 83 -9.36 15.46 8.68
CA LYS A 83 -8.98 14.05 8.62
C LYS A 83 -8.53 13.72 7.20
N LEU A 84 -7.25 13.44 7.04
CA LEU A 84 -6.71 12.89 5.81
C LEU A 84 -6.57 11.38 5.97
N LEU A 85 -7.07 10.61 5.01
CA LEU A 85 -7.03 9.14 5.02
C LEU A 85 -6.35 8.65 3.76
N PHE A 86 -5.63 7.54 3.89
CA PHE A 86 -4.97 6.89 2.77
C PHE A 86 -4.08 7.85 1.96
N VAL A 87 -3.34 8.72 2.66
CA VAL A 87 -2.53 9.75 2.01
C VAL A 87 -1.28 9.10 1.40
N PRO A 88 -1.09 9.15 0.07
CA PRO A 88 0.13 8.68 -0.54
C PRO A 88 1.26 9.68 -0.26
N LEU A 89 2.36 9.19 0.30
CA LEU A 89 3.56 9.96 0.59
C LEU A 89 4.75 9.41 -0.18
N VAL A 90 5.62 10.31 -0.62
CA VAL A 90 6.85 9.98 -1.35
C VAL A 90 8.01 10.76 -0.77
N SER A 91 9.10 10.06 -0.46
CA SER A 91 10.39 10.67 -0.14
C SER A 91 11.33 10.51 -1.32
N LYS A 92 11.61 11.62 -2.03
CA LYS A 92 12.57 11.62 -3.14
C LYS A 92 14.01 11.33 -2.67
N GLY A 93 14.40 11.87 -1.51
CA GLY A 93 15.75 11.69 -0.96
C GLY A 93 16.04 10.25 -0.54
N LEU A 94 15.01 9.53 -0.09
CA LEU A 94 15.12 8.11 0.29
C LEU A 94 14.67 7.14 -0.80
N GLN A 95 14.09 7.65 -1.88
CA GLN A 95 13.44 6.86 -2.93
C GLN A 95 12.37 5.89 -2.40
N LEU A 96 11.63 6.34 -1.38
CA LEU A 96 10.58 5.56 -0.72
C LEU A 96 9.19 6.11 -1.01
N GLN A 97 8.21 5.22 -1.04
CA GLN A 97 6.79 5.59 -1.09
C GLN A 97 5.95 4.76 -0.12
N GLY A 98 4.76 5.26 0.22
CA GLY A 98 3.82 4.55 1.07
C GLY A 98 2.49 5.27 1.16
N VAL A 99 1.53 4.62 1.80
CA VAL A 99 0.22 5.19 2.11
C VAL A 99 0.07 5.19 3.62
N VAL A 100 -0.27 6.35 4.19
CA VAL A 100 -0.59 6.46 5.61
C VAL A 100 -2.07 6.15 5.81
N ASP A 101 -2.35 5.29 6.78
CA ASP A 101 -3.71 4.92 7.18
C ASP A 101 -4.51 6.13 7.73
#